data_AF-A0A970XBQ3-F1
#
_entry.id   AF-A0A970XBQ3-F1
#
_cell.length_a   1.000
_cell.length_b   1.000
_cell.length_c   1.000
_cell.angle_alpha   90.00
_cell.angle_beta   90.00
_cell.angle_gamma   90.00
#
_symmetry.space_group_name_H-M   'P 1'
#
loop_
_entity.id
_entity.type
_entity.pdbx_description
1 polymer ?
#
loop_
_entity_poly.entity_id
_entity_poly.type
_entity_poly.pdbx_seq_one_letter_code
_entity_poly.pdbx_strand_id
1 'polypeptide(L)'
;MDRSTKIAATVAAGRLAFGIGLLAALRRIASGWIGDDAGRPGPELVLRALGARDVALSVGALASVGDAPRLARWVGAAAGCDLADVAATLVAPADGLPANARWGTVALGGGTAALGLLALRGLRR
;
A
#
# COMPACT_ATOMS: atom_id res chain seq x y z
N MET A 1 9.47 15.33 15.87
CA MET A 1 9.45 14.31 14.80
C MET A 1 10.12 14.88 13.57
N ASP A 2 11.21 14.27 13.09
CA ASP A 2 11.93 14.72 11.90
C ASP A 2 11.07 14.51 10.63
N ARG A 3 11.49 15.11 9.51
CA ARG A 3 10.75 15.08 8.24
C ARG A 3 10.50 13.64 7.75
N SER A 4 11.46 12.74 7.93
CA SER A 4 11.39 11.36 7.43
C SER A 4 10.37 10.56 8.23
N THR A 5 10.40 10.69 9.56
CA THR A 5 9.40 10.06 10.43
C THR A 5 8.00 10.60 10.14
N LYS A 6 7.84 11.92 9.85
CA LYS A 6 6.55 12.49 9.41
C LYS A 6 6.05 11.87 8.12
N ILE A 7 6.89 11.77 7.10
CA ILE A 7 6.51 11.13 5.83
C ILE A 7 6.10 9.68 6.06
N ALA A 8 6.93 8.91 6.79
CA ALA A 8 6.65 7.51 7.10
C ALA A 8 5.33 7.32 7.85
N ALA A 9 5.08 8.11 8.91
CA ALA A 9 3.87 8.03 9.70
C ALA A 9 2.62 8.41 8.89
N THR A 10 2.68 9.48 8.09
CA THR A 10 1.56 9.91 7.24
C THR A 10 1.22 8.86 6.19
N VAL A 11 2.22 8.29 5.51
CA VAL A 11 2.01 7.22 4.53
C VAL A 11 1.45 5.97 5.19
N ALA A 12 1.98 5.57 6.35
CA ALA A 12 1.47 4.42 7.10
C ALA A 12 0.01 4.62 7.54
N ALA A 13 -0.35 5.82 8.02
CA ALA A 13 -1.72 6.15 8.39
C ALA A 13 -2.68 6.10 7.19
N GLY A 14 -2.28 6.64 6.03
CA GLY A 14 -3.06 6.56 4.79
C GLY A 14 -3.29 5.11 4.35
N ARG A 15 -2.23 4.28 4.35
CA ARG A 15 -2.33 2.84 4.06
C ARG A 15 -3.19 2.09 5.08
N LEU A 16 -3.13 2.46 6.35
CA LEU A 16 -3.97 1.86 7.39
C LEU A 16 -5.45 2.11 7.08
N ALA A 17 -5.80 3.35 6.77
CA ALA A 17 -7.16 3.71 6.41
C ALA A 17 -7.62 2.98 5.13
N PHE A 18 -6.75 2.87 4.13
CA PHE A 18 -7.03 2.11 2.91
C PHE A 18 -7.27 0.62 3.19
N GLY A 19 -6.40 -0.02 3.96
CA GLY A 19 -6.51 -1.44 4.33
C GLY A 19 -7.77 -1.73 5.15
N ILE A 20 -8.10 -0.89 6.13
CA ILE A 20 -9.38 -0.96 6.87
C ILE A 20 -10.56 -0.81 5.90
N GLY A 21 -10.48 0.13 4.95
CA GLY A 21 -11.49 0.33 3.92
C GLY A 21 -11.73 -0.91 3.06
N LEU A 22 -10.67 -1.63 2.67
CA LEU A 22 -10.78 -2.88 1.93
C LEU A 22 -11.41 -4.01 2.75
N LEU A 23 -11.26 -4.01 4.07
CA LEU A 23 -11.89 -5.00 4.95
C LEU A 23 -13.37 -4.68 5.25
N ALA A 24 -13.67 -3.42 5.56
CA ALA A 24 -14.97 -2.99 6.05
C ALA A 24 -15.94 -2.57 4.92
N ALA A 25 -15.42 -2.06 3.80
CA ALA A 25 -16.20 -1.43 2.75
C ALA A 25 -15.65 -1.76 1.35
N LEU A 26 -15.22 -3.01 1.14
CA LEU A 26 -14.53 -3.48 -0.07
C LEU A 26 -15.17 -2.98 -1.36
N ARG A 27 -16.47 -3.23 -1.56
CA ARG A 27 -17.18 -2.86 -2.80
C ARG A 27 -17.17 -1.35 -3.07
N ARG A 28 -17.15 -0.51 -2.03
CA ARG A 28 -17.12 0.95 -2.16
C ARG A 28 -15.71 1.47 -2.48
N ILE A 29 -14.69 0.83 -1.90
CA ILE A 29 -13.29 1.24 -2.09
C ILE A 29 -12.73 0.69 -3.40
N ALA A 30 -12.98 -0.58 -3.69
CA ALA A 30 -12.37 -1.29 -4.82
C ALA A 30 -13.09 -1.03 -6.16
N SER A 31 -14.37 -0.65 -6.18
CA SER A 31 -15.08 -0.37 -7.44
C SER A 31 -14.49 0.80 -8.23
N GLY A 32 -14.01 1.85 -7.54
CA GLY A 32 -13.31 2.96 -8.19
C GLY A 32 -11.94 2.56 -8.77
N TRP A 33 -11.37 1.44 -8.31
CA TRP A 33 -10.04 0.96 -8.70
C TRP A 33 -10.11 -0.13 -9.77
N ILE A 34 -10.90 -1.19 -9.55
CA ILE A 34 -10.99 -2.36 -10.44
C ILE A 34 -12.38 -2.55 -11.06
N GLY A 35 -13.30 -1.60 -10.88
CA GLY A 35 -14.64 -1.66 -11.47
C GLY A 35 -15.48 -2.80 -10.89
N ASP A 36 -16.31 -3.40 -11.74
CA ASP A 36 -17.27 -4.43 -11.36
C ASP A 36 -16.61 -5.73 -10.87
N ASP A 37 -15.34 -5.96 -11.20
CA ASP A 37 -14.57 -7.11 -10.71
C ASP A 37 -14.45 -7.14 -9.19
N ALA A 38 -14.58 -5.99 -8.51
CA ALA A 38 -14.62 -5.90 -7.05
C ALA A 38 -15.77 -6.69 -6.41
N GLY A 39 -16.82 -7.03 -7.18
CA GLY A 39 -17.94 -7.85 -6.70
C GLY A 39 -17.76 -9.35 -6.92
N ARG A 40 -16.67 -9.80 -7.53
CA ARG A 40 -16.43 -11.22 -7.81
C ARG A 40 -15.73 -11.90 -6.62
N PRO A 41 -16.09 -13.15 -6.25
CA PRO A 41 -15.53 -13.82 -5.07
C PRO A 41 -14.00 -13.93 -5.05
N GLY A 42 -13.37 -14.17 -6.21
CA GLY A 42 -11.91 -14.29 -6.33
C GLY A 42 -11.17 -12.98 -6.00
N PRO A 43 -11.40 -11.88 -6.74
CA PRO A 43 -10.87 -10.57 -6.40
C PRO A 43 -11.21 -10.12 -4.97
N GLU A 44 -12.42 -10.42 -4.50
CA GLU A 44 -12.86 -10.04 -3.15
C GLU A 44 -11.99 -10.68 -2.05
N LEU A 45 -11.67 -11.98 -2.19
CA LEU A 45 -10.74 -12.68 -1.29
C LEU A 45 -9.36 -12.03 -1.29
N VAL A 46 -8.81 -11.79 -2.49
CA VAL A 46 -7.46 -11.21 -2.66
C VAL A 46 -7.40 -9.79 -2.08
N LEU A 47 -8.42 -8.97 -2.32
CA LEU A 47 -8.51 -7.60 -1.80
C LEU A 47 -8.64 -7.55 -0.28
N ARG A 48 -9.34 -8.50 0.35
CA ARG A 48 -9.35 -8.60 1.82
C ARG A 48 -7.99 -9.00 2.36
N ALA A 49 -7.32 -9.95 1.74
CA ALA A 49 -5.97 -10.34 2.14
C ALA A 49 -4.99 -9.17 1.98
N LEU A 50 -5.09 -8.43 0.87
CA LEU A 50 -4.35 -7.18 0.64
C LEU A 50 -4.62 -6.15 1.74
N GLY A 51 -5.89 -5.91 2.07
CA GLY A 51 -6.27 -4.99 3.14
C GLY A 51 -5.71 -5.39 4.50
N ALA A 52 -5.79 -6.67 4.86
CA ALA A 52 -5.22 -7.20 6.09
C ALA A 52 -3.69 -7.03 6.15
N ARG A 53 -2.99 -7.28 5.03
CA ARG A 53 -1.55 -7.04 4.89
C ARG A 53 -1.21 -5.58 5.15
N ASP A 54 -1.96 -4.66 4.54
CA ASP A 54 -1.70 -3.24 4.69
C ASP A 54 -1.97 -2.73 6.11
N VAL A 55 -3.02 -3.23 6.76
CA VAL A 55 -3.27 -2.98 8.18
C VAL A 55 -2.09 -3.44 9.04
N ALA A 56 -1.62 -4.68 8.87
CA ALA A 56 -0.53 -5.23 9.67
C ALA A 56 0.78 -4.43 9.50
N LEU A 57 1.16 -4.13 8.26
CA LEU A 57 2.36 -3.34 7.94
C LEU A 57 2.26 -1.93 8.53
N SER A 58 1.10 -1.28 8.40
CA SER A 58 0.89 0.07 8.90
C SER A 58 0.81 0.15 10.41
N VAL A 59 0.18 -0.82 11.09
CA VAL A 59 0.19 -0.91 12.55
C VAL A 59 1.62 -1.09 13.06
N GLY A 60 2.40 -1.98 12.44
CA GLY A 60 3.81 -2.17 12.76
C GLY A 60 4.62 -0.89 12.61
N ALA A 61 4.44 -0.16 11.51
CA ALA A 61 5.09 1.12 11.27
C ALA A 61 4.70 2.18 12.31
N LEU A 62 3.39 2.39 12.53
CA LEU A 62 2.89 3.41 13.46
C LEU A 62 3.27 3.11 14.91
N ALA A 63 3.25 1.84 15.33
CA ALA A 63 3.72 1.42 16.65
C ALA A 63 5.24 1.59 16.85
N SER A 64 5.98 1.78 15.76
CA SER A 64 7.43 2.01 15.78
C SER A 64 7.80 3.49 15.69
N VAL A 65 6.83 4.41 15.68
CA VAL A 65 7.11 5.85 15.72
C VAL A 65 7.84 6.18 17.02
N GLY A 66 9.05 6.71 16.91
CA GLY A 66 9.97 6.94 18.04
C GLY A 66 11.15 5.96 18.08
N ASP A 67 11.10 4.85 17.35
CA ASP A 67 12.18 3.89 17.14
C ASP A 67 12.54 3.85 15.64
N ALA A 68 13.50 4.68 15.23
CA ALA A 68 13.85 4.86 13.81
C ALA A 68 14.32 3.57 13.13
N PRO A 69 15.20 2.73 13.72
CA PRO A 69 15.56 1.43 13.15
C PRO A 69 14.37 0.50 12.93
N ARG A 70 13.45 0.40 13.90
CA ARG A 70 12.26 -0.45 13.78
C ARG A 70 11.28 0.11 12.76
N LEU A 71 11.04 1.43 12.76
CA LEU A 71 10.22 2.10 11.76
C LEU A 71 10.76 1.87 10.34
N ALA A 72 12.08 1.95 10.15
CA ALA A 72 12.72 1.72 8.86
C ALA A 72 12.50 0.29 8.34
N ARG A 73 12.40 -0.72 9.22
CA ARG A 73 12.10 -2.10 8.80
C ARG A 73 10.68 -2.22 8.23
N TRP A 74 9.69 -1.66 8.93
CA TRP A 74 8.30 -1.70 8.48
C TRP A 74 8.05 -0.87 7.22
N VAL A 75 8.63 0.33 7.14
CA VAL A 75 8.57 1.16 5.92
C VAL A 75 9.24 0.46 4.74
N GLY A 76 10.38 -0.21 4.96
CA GLY A 76 11.06 -1.00 3.94
C GLY A 76 10.23 -2.18 3.44
N ALA A 77 9.59 -2.92 4.35
CA ALA A 77 8.69 -4.01 3.97
C ALA A 77 7.48 -3.51 3.17
N ALA A 78 6.85 -2.41 3.61
CA ALA A 78 5.74 -1.78 2.91
C ALA A 78 6.12 -1.32 1.49
N ALA A 79 7.26 -0.62 1.35
CA ALA A 79 7.76 -0.21 0.04
C ALA A 79 8.08 -1.42 -0.87
N GLY A 80 8.59 -2.51 -0.29
CA GLY A 80 8.80 -3.77 -1.03
C GLY A 80 7.49 -4.38 -1.56
N CYS A 81 6.43 -4.39 -0.75
CA CYS A 81 5.11 -4.81 -1.19
C CYS A 81 4.55 -3.92 -2.31
N ASP A 82 4.65 -2.60 -2.16
CA ASP A 82 4.16 -1.66 -3.17
C ASP A 82 4.89 -1.85 -4.51
N LEU A 83 6.22 -2.06 -4.49
CA LEU A 83 7.00 -2.35 -5.69
C LEU A 83 6.62 -3.70 -6.31
N ALA A 84 6.34 -4.72 -5.50
CA ALA A 84 5.88 -6.02 -6.00
C ALA A 84 4.51 -5.89 -6.68
N ASP A 85 3.58 -5.12 -6.11
CA ASP A 85 2.26 -4.87 -6.69
C ASP A 85 2.37 -4.11 -8.03
N VAL A 86 3.26 -3.11 -8.12
CA VAL A 86 3.57 -2.42 -9.38
C VAL A 86 4.16 -3.36 -10.41
N ALA A 87 5.16 -4.17 -10.03
CA ALA A 87 5.79 -5.13 -10.94
C ALA A 87 4.77 -6.15 -11.47
N ALA A 88 3.96 -6.73 -10.59
CA ALA A 88 2.88 -7.66 -10.95
C ALA A 88 1.87 -7.02 -11.92
N THR A 89 1.52 -5.76 -11.69
CA THR A 89 0.61 -5.01 -12.56
C THR A 89 1.19 -4.76 -13.95
N LEU A 90 2.49 -4.47 -14.04
CA LEU A 90 3.18 -4.18 -15.30
C LEU A 90 3.43 -5.44 -16.14
N VAL A 91 3.65 -6.59 -15.51
CA VAL A 91 3.82 -7.87 -16.24
C VAL A 91 2.50 -8.52 -16.63
N ALA A 92 1.37 -8.07 -16.07
CA ALA A 92 0.06 -8.60 -16.43
C ALA A 92 -0.29 -8.30 -17.90
N PRO A 93 -0.99 -9.20 -18.61
CA PRO A 93 -1.45 -8.97 -19.98
C PRO A 93 -2.25 -7.67 -20.13
N ALA A 94 -2.08 -6.97 -21.26
CA ALA A 94 -2.68 -5.65 -21.50
C ALA A 94 -4.21 -5.66 -21.61
N ASP A 95 -4.78 -6.78 -22.02
CA ASP A 95 -6.19 -7.09 -22.13
C ASP A 95 -6.81 -7.66 -20.84
N GLY A 96 -5.97 -8.03 -19.87
CA GLY A 96 -6.40 -8.67 -18.61
C GLY A 96 -6.76 -7.71 -17.49
N LEU A 97 -6.53 -6.40 -17.63
CA LEU A 97 -6.76 -5.41 -16.58
C LEU A 97 -7.42 -4.13 -17.11
N PRO A 98 -8.41 -3.57 -16.40
CA PRO A 98 -8.91 -2.22 -16.67
C PRO A 98 -7.78 -1.18 -16.62
N ALA A 99 -7.80 -0.20 -17.52
CA ALA A 99 -6.73 0.80 -17.62
C ALA A 99 -6.57 1.64 -16.34
N ASN A 100 -7.69 1.96 -15.67
CA ASN A 100 -7.70 2.62 -14.36
C ASN A 100 -7.08 1.75 -13.27
N ALA A 101 -7.28 0.43 -13.29
CA ALA A 101 -6.65 -0.49 -12.35
C ALA A 101 -5.13 -0.50 -12.53
N ARG A 102 -4.67 -0.62 -13.78
CA ARG A 102 -3.24 -0.63 -14.11
C ARG A 102 -2.54 0.66 -13.66
N TRP A 103 -3.00 1.79 -14.18
CA TRP A 103 -2.33 3.06 -13.92
C TRP A 103 -2.60 3.59 -12.51
N GLY A 104 -3.75 3.26 -11.92
CA GLY A 104 -4.04 3.53 -10.52
C GLY A 104 -3.06 2.82 -9.59
N THR A 105 -2.79 1.52 -9.81
CA THR A 105 -1.80 0.78 -9.02
C THR A 105 -0.38 1.31 -9.24
N VAL A 106 0.01 1.58 -10.49
CA VAL A 106 1.34 2.14 -10.79
C VAL A 106 1.55 3.49 -10.10
N ALA A 107 0.55 4.38 -10.16
CA ALA A 107 0.64 5.70 -9.56
C ALA A 107 0.63 5.65 -8.03
N LEU A 108 -0.32 4.92 -7.43
CA LEU A 108 -0.44 4.82 -5.97
C LEU A 108 0.72 4.02 -5.38
N GLY A 109 0.92 2.78 -5.83
CA GLY A 109 1.99 1.91 -5.33
C GLY A 109 3.38 2.46 -5.63
N GLY A 110 3.61 2.98 -6.84
CA GLY A 110 4.89 3.63 -7.18
C GLY A 110 5.14 4.88 -6.35
N GLY A 111 4.10 5.70 -6.13
CA GLY A 111 4.17 6.90 -5.30
C GLY A 111 4.45 6.60 -3.83
N THR A 112 3.74 5.65 -3.22
CA THR A 112 3.96 5.27 -1.82
C THR A 112 5.31 4.58 -1.62
N ALA A 113 5.74 3.74 -2.56
CA ALA A 113 7.09 3.17 -2.57
C ALA A 113 8.17 4.25 -2.62
N ALA A 114 8.04 5.24 -3.51
CA ALA A 114 8.98 6.34 -3.62
C ALA A 114 9.06 7.18 -2.33
N LEU A 115 7.90 7.52 -1.73
CA LEU A 115 7.84 8.23 -0.45
C LEU A 115 8.47 7.42 0.69
N GLY A 116 8.21 6.10 0.74
CA GLY A 116 8.81 5.19 1.70
C GLY A 116 10.33 5.13 1.56
N LEU A 117 10.85 4.98 0.34
CA LEU A 117 12.29 5.00 0.05
C LEU A 117 12.94 6.35 0.44
N LEU A 118 12.26 7.46 0.21
CA LEU A 118 12.72 8.78 0.65
C LEU A 118 12.79 8.88 2.18
N ALA A 119 11.77 8.40 2.89
CA ALA A 119 11.78 8.36 4.35
C ALA A 119 12.90 7.46 4.89
N LEU A 120 13.16 6.30 4.27
CA LEU A 120 14.23 5.39 4.67
C LEU A 120 15.62 6.03 4.62
N ARG A 121 15.88 6.92 3.65
CA ARG A 121 17.16 7.63 3.57
C ARG A 121 17.45 8.51 4.79
N GLY A 122 16.42 9.01 5.46
CA GLY A 122 16.57 9.81 6.67
C GLY A 122 16.45 9.01 7.96
N LEU A 123 15.72 7.89 7.97
CA LEU A 123 15.61 6.99 9.15
C LEU A 123 16.85 6.13 9.40
N ARG A 124 17.73 5.98 8.40
CA ARG A 124 18.99 5.20 8.49
C ARG A 124 20.23 6.05 8.77
N ARG A 125 20.06 7.35 8.97
CA ARG A 125 21.11 8.27 9.41
C ARG A 125 21.12 8.37 10.92
#